data_AF-A0A2A3YNA2-F1
#
_entry.id   AF-A0A2A3YNA2-F1
#
_cell.length_a   1.000
_cell.length_b   1.000
_cell.length_c   1.000
_cell.angle_alpha   90.00
_cell.angle_beta   90.00
_cell.angle_gamma   90.00
#
_symmetry.space_group_name_H-M   'P 1'
#
loop_
_entity.id
_entity.type
_entity.pdbx_description
1 polymer ?
#
loop_
_entity_poly.entity_id
_entity_poly.type
_entity_poly.pdbx_seq_one_letter_code
_entity_poly.pdbx_strand_id
1 'polypeptide(L)' 'MTSLGVIVLSPETISEELTPARRAALGELHLRRIDLADEVRVVSEAGYIGSATRREIEYARKKNKVISSVEPDLDV' A
#
# COMPACT_ATOMS: atom_id res chain seq x y z
N MET A 1 20.56 5.29 -8.65
CA MET A 1 19.60 4.88 -9.69
C MET A 1 18.84 3.68 -9.16
N THR A 2 17.53 3.56 -9.40
CA THR A 2 16.82 2.31 -9.13
C THR A 2 17.24 1.29 -10.19
N SER A 3 17.57 0.05 -9.80
CA SER A 3 18.22 -0.92 -10.70
C SER A 3 17.39 -1.34 -11.92
N LEU A 4 16.07 -1.08 -11.88
CA LEU A 4 15.11 -1.42 -12.94
C LEU A 4 14.39 -0.18 -13.50
N GLY A 5 14.74 1.04 -13.07
CA GLY A 5 14.02 2.25 -13.46
C GLY A 5 12.62 2.41 -12.84
N VAL A 6 12.24 1.53 -11.90
CA VAL A 6 10.96 1.58 -11.19
C VAL A 6 11.05 2.58 -10.03
N ILE A 7 10.00 3.38 -9.83
CA ILE A 7 9.86 4.27 -8.67
C ILE A 7 8.92 3.60 -7.68
N VAL A 8 9.36 3.47 -6.43
CA VAL A 8 8.57 2.85 -5.36
C VAL A 8 8.12 3.91 -4.37
N LEU A 9 6.82 3.97 -4.11
CA LEU A 9 6.22 4.83 -3.10
C LEU A 9 5.85 3.98 -1.89
N SER A 10 6.77 3.84 -0.93
CA SER A 10 6.54 3.05 0.29
C SER A 10 6.02 3.92 1.45
N PRO A 11 5.16 3.37 2.32
CA PRO A 11 4.88 3.99 3.60
C PRO A 11 6.14 4.03 4.48
N GLU A 12 6.32 5.12 5.22
CA GLU A 12 7.36 5.20 6.25
C GLU A 12 6.82 4.66 7.57
N THR A 13 7.69 4.02 8.34
CA THR A 13 7.40 3.66 9.72
C THR A 13 7.39 4.91 10.58
N ILE A 14 6.28 5.14 11.29
CA ILE A 14 6.16 6.26 12.23
C ILE A 14 6.24 5.69 13.64
N SER A 15 7.23 6.11 14.42
CA SER A 15 7.47 5.64 15.78
C SER A 15 6.62 6.37 16.84
N GLU A 16 6.00 7.48 16.48
CA GLU A 16 5.19 8.30 17.38
C GLU A 16 3.72 7.86 17.41
N GLU A 17 3.09 8.01 18.58
CA GLU A 17 1.64 7.82 18.69
C GLU A 17 0.89 8.91 17.90
N LEU A 18 0.21 8.49 16.86
CA LEU A 18 -0.48 9.40 15.96
C LEU A 18 -1.78 9.92 16.59
N THR A 19 -2.13 11.17 16.31
CA THR A 19 -3.51 11.63 16.55
C THR A 19 -4.46 10.98 15.52
N PRO A 20 -5.78 10.86 15.82
CA PRO A 20 -6.75 10.34 14.85
C PRO A 20 -6.75 11.11 13.52
N ALA A 21 -6.58 12.44 13.58
CA ALA A 21 -6.50 13.28 12.38
C ALA A 21 -5.27 12.95 11.53
N ARG A 22 -4.11 12.72 12.15
CA ARG A 22 -2.88 12.36 11.43
C ARG A 22 -2.97 10.96 10.81
N ARG A 23 -3.59 9.99 11.50
CA ARG A 23 -3.92 8.68 10.92
C ARG A 23 -4.80 8.79 9.68
N ALA A 24 -5.84 9.62 9.73
CA ALA A 24 -6.73 9.83 8.59
C ALA A 24 -5.99 10.47 7.40
N ALA A 25 -5.16 11.48 7.65
CA ALA A 25 -4.36 12.14 6.60
C ALA A 25 -3.35 11.19 5.96
N LEU A 26 -2.71 10.32 6.74
CA LEU A 26 -1.81 9.29 6.23
C LEU A 26 -2.56 8.25 5.39
N GLY A 27 -3.73 7.81 5.85
CA GLY A 27 -4.58 6.92 5.07
C GLY A 27 -4.97 7.52 3.71
N GLU A 28 -5.32 8.80 3.67
CA GLU A 28 -5.59 9.50 2.40
C GLU A 28 -4.33 9.58 1.52
N LEU A 29 -3.17 9.86 2.10
CA LEU A 29 -1.89 9.89 1.36
C LEU A 29 -1.60 8.55 0.69
N HIS A 30 -1.89 7.43 1.34
CA HIS A 30 -1.74 6.10 0.76
C HIS A 30 -2.62 5.93 -0.48
N LEU A 31 -3.88 6.37 -0.44
CA LEU A 31 -4.78 6.32 -1.60
C LEU A 31 -4.27 7.18 -2.77
N ARG A 32 -3.68 8.35 -2.48
CA ARG A 32 -3.06 9.20 -3.52
C ARG A 32 -1.82 8.58 -4.14
N ARG A 33 -1.02 7.84 -3.37
CA ARG A 33 0.09 7.05 -3.93
C ARG A 33 -0.43 5.97 -4.88
N ILE A 34 -1.53 5.31 -4.54
CA ILE A 34 -2.18 4.32 -5.42
C ILE A 34 -2.71 4.97 -6.70
N ASP A 35 -3.31 6.15 -6.62
CA ASP A 35 -3.77 6.88 -7.82
C ASP A 35 -2.62 7.11 -8.80
N LEU A 36 -1.43 7.47 -8.30
CA LEU A 36 -0.22 7.73 -9.08
C LEU A 36 0.51 6.47 -9.58
N ALA A 37 0.31 5.33 -8.93
CA ALA A 37 1.04 4.11 -9.24
C ALA A 37 0.45 3.36 -10.45
N ASP A 38 1.30 2.71 -11.24
CA ASP A 38 0.85 1.77 -12.29
C ASP A 38 0.48 0.40 -11.69
N GLU A 39 1.20 -0.03 -10.66
CA GLU A 39 1.05 -1.30 -9.95
C GLU A 39 1.06 -1.08 -8.43
N VAL A 40 0.32 -1.92 -7.70
CA VAL A 40 0.40 -2.04 -6.24
C VAL A 40 0.99 -3.40 -5.88
N ARG A 41 2.14 -3.41 -5.20
CA ARG A 41 2.77 -4.62 -4.71
C ARG A 41 2.61 -4.75 -3.20
N VAL A 42 1.91 -5.79 -2.76
CA VAL A 42 1.61 -6.07 -1.35
C VAL A 42 2.76 -6.88 -0.75
N VAL A 43 3.21 -6.41 0.42
CA VAL A 43 4.18 -7.12 1.26
C VAL A 43 3.49 -7.40 2.59
N SER A 44 3.46 -8.65 2.99
CA SER A 44 2.97 -9.08 4.30
C SER A 44 4.03 -9.92 5.00
N GLU A 45 3.77 -10.23 6.26
CA GLU A 45 4.50 -11.22 7.03
C GLU A 45 3.51 -12.35 7.36
N ALA A 46 3.84 -13.56 6.92
CA ALA A 46 2.98 -14.75 7.08
C ALA A 46 1.54 -14.55 6.59
N GLY A 47 1.36 -13.80 5.50
CA GLY A 47 0.07 -13.55 4.86
C GLY A 47 -0.89 -12.66 5.64
N TYR A 48 -0.43 -11.99 6.71
CA TYR A 48 -1.29 -11.09 7.47
C TYR A 48 -1.61 -9.80 6.70
N ILE A 49 -2.90 -9.53 6.48
CA ILE A 49 -3.41 -8.29 5.89
C ILE A 49 -4.32 -7.57 6.89
N GLY A 50 -3.83 -6.45 7.41
CA GLY A 50 -4.58 -5.55 8.28
C GLY A 50 -5.76 -4.85 7.58
N SER A 51 -6.67 -4.27 8.36
CA SER A 51 -7.86 -3.60 7.84
C SER A 51 -7.54 -2.39 6.95
N ALA A 52 -6.50 -1.62 7.28
CA ALA A 52 -6.03 -0.50 6.45
C ALA A 52 -5.53 -0.99 5.08
N THR A 53 -4.64 -1.99 5.07
CA THR A 53 -4.11 -2.59 3.84
C THR A 53 -5.21 -3.21 2.98
N ARG A 54 -6.20 -3.88 3.59
CA ARG A 54 -7.35 -4.43 2.85
C ARG A 54 -8.16 -3.33 2.15
N ARG A 55 -8.39 -2.19 2.81
CA ARG A 55 -9.06 -1.03 2.22
C ARG A 55 -8.26 -0.44 1.05
N GLU A 56 -6.94 -0.40 1.17
CA GLU A 56 -6.04 0.05 0.10
C GLU A 56 -6.07 -0.88 -1.11
N ILE A 57 -6.04 -2.20 -0.90
CA ILE A 57 -6.18 -3.22 -1.95
C ILE A 57 -7.52 -3.07 -2.68
N GLU A 58 -8.63 -2.96 -1.93
CA GLU A 58 -9.95 -2.74 -2.53
C GLU A 58 -10.03 -1.45 -3.36
N TYR A 59 -9.38 -0.37 -2.88
CA TYR A 59 -9.31 0.88 -3.62
C TYR A 59 -8.51 0.73 -4.92
N ALA A 60 -7.36 0.05 -4.88
CA ALA A 60 -6.55 -0.26 -6.05
C ALA A 60 -7.34 -1.11 -7.08
N ARG A 61 -8.08 -2.13 -6.62
CA ARG A 61 -8.96 -2.94 -7.47
C ARG A 61 -10.02 -2.07 -8.16
N LYS A 62 -10.67 -1.17 -7.42
CA LYS A 62 -11.65 -0.21 -7.98
C LYS A 62 -11.05 0.75 -9.01
N LYS A 63 -9.75 1.05 -8.89
CA LYS A 63 -8.99 1.88 -9.83
C LYS A 63 -8.40 1.07 -11.00
N ASN A 64 -8.70 -0.23 -11.10
CA ASN A 64 -8.17 -1.16 -12.09
C ASN A 64 -6.64 -1.19 -12.11
N LYS A 65 -5.99 -1.02 -10.96
CA LYS A 65 -4.54 -1.15 -10.84
C LYS A 65 -4.15 -2.63 -10.88
N VAL A 66 -2.97 -2.92 -11.41
CA VAL A 66 -2.38 -4.25 -11.29
C VAL A 66 -1.99 -4.46 -9.81
N ILE A 67 -2.36 -5.60 -9.24
CA ILE A 67 -2.04 -5.94 -7.85
C ILE A 67 -1.26 -7.24 -7.85
N SER A 68 -0.13 -7.25 -7.15
CA SER A 68 0.72 -8.42 -6.97
C SER A 68 1.15 -8.55 -5.50
N SER A 69 1.51 -9.77 -5.09
CA SER A 69 2.07 -10.04 -3.77
C SER A 69 3.52 -10.51 -3.87
N VAL A 70 4.31 -10.22 -2.84
CA VAL A 70 5.63 -10.85 -2.67
C VAL A 70 5.50 -12.28 -2.15
N GLU A 71 4.46 -12.56 -1.35
CA GLU A 71 4.12 -13.91 -0.90
C GLU A 71 3.25 -14.60 -1.98
N PRO A 72 3.66 -15.78 -2.49
CA PRO A 72 2.98 -16.43 -3.61
C PRO A 72 1.55 -16.90 -3.30
N ASP A 73 1.27 -17.24 -2.03
CA ASP A 73 0.00 -17.80 -1.60
C ASP A 73 -0.97 -16.75 -1.02
N LEU A 74 -0.60 -15.47 -1.09
CA LEU A 74 -1.45 -14.38 -0.61
C LEU A 74 -2.45 -13.95 -1.69
N ASP A 75 -3.74 -14.10 -1.38
CA ASP A 75 -4.83 -13.65 -2.23
C ASP A 75 -5.00 -12.11 -2.13
N VAL A 76 -4.63 -11.39 -3.19
CA VAL A 76 -4.60 -9.91 -3.29
C VAL A 76 -5.34 -9.36 -4.48
#